data_AF-A0A9W9QV17-F1
#
_entry.id   AF-A0A9W9QV17-F1
#
_cell.length_a   1.000
_cell.length_b   1.000
_cell.length_c   1.000
_cell.angle_alpha   90.00
_cell.angle_beta   90.00
_cell.angle_gamma   90.00
#
_symmetry.space_group_name_H-M   'P 1'
#
loop_
_entity.id
_entity.type
_entity.pdbx_description
1 polymer ?
#
loop_
_entity_poly.entity_id
_entity_poly.type
_entity_poly.pdbx_seq_one_letter_code
_entity_poly.pdbx_strand_id
1 'polypeptide(L)'
;MQDQLLDYVALQMSGGFPPFKIKVNLYKKTLDGKDKEFVGNQSRAKTGYWTMKPLTTMRIQSSLDCDLCNQGSNECYALNHIRSDIQSVEQGLHETVALAIYLGKSQFDLAVEQTSVSRIKEHFTDLTQWRLLICDPLFAAEFGRSSSETAFIALKHMKGQYDLVASSIYVSNDQRLINWFKTELNQIEGLLEQYRQQCINLS
;
A
#
# COMPACT_ATOMS: atom_id res chain seq x y z
N MET A 1 -28.02 0.72 17.74
CA MET A 1 -28.43 -0.16 16.62
C MET A 1 -27.50 0.20 15.48
N GLN A 2 -26.63 -0.72 15.09
CA GLN A 2 -25.48 -0.46 14.19
C GLN A 2 -25.92 -0.39 12.72
N ASP A 3 -25.60 0.71 12.06
CA ASP A 3 -25.55 0.80 10.60
C ASP A 3 -24.24 0.13 10.12
N GLN A 4 -24.37 -1.01 9.44
CA GLN A 4 -23.32 -1.60 8.61
C GLN A 4 -23.63 -1.28 7.15
N LEU A 5 -22.84 -0.40 6.53
CA LEU A 5 -22.78 -0.30 5.08
C LEU A 5 -22.03 -1.55 4.55
N LEU A 6 -22.78 -2.45 3.93
CA LEU A 6 -22.28 -3.62 3.20
C LEU A 6 -22.16 -3.26 1.72
N ASP A 7 -20.95 -2.93 1.26
CA ASP A 7 -20.68 -2.84 -0.18
C ASP A 7 -20.23 -4.20 -0.71
N TYR A 8 -21.00 -4.73 -1.67
CA TYR A 8 -20.68 -5.97 -2.39
C TYR A 8 -20.02 -5.61 -3.72
N VAL A 9 -18.84 -6.16 -3.99
CA VAL A 9 -18.24 -6.11 -5.33
C VAL A 9 -18.64 -7.37 -6.10
N ALA A 10 -19.43 -7.20 -7.16
CA ALA A 10 -19.82 -8.28 -8.06
C ALA A 10 -18.82 -8.39 -9.20
N LEU A 11 -18.23 -9.57 -9.36
CA LEU A 11 -17.36 -9.91 -10.49
C LEU A 11 -18.14 -10.72 -11.51
N GLN A 12 -18.49 -10.09 -12.63
CA GLN A 12 -19.03 -10.81 -13.78
C GLN A 12 -17.87 -11.29 -14.64
N MET A 13 -17.56 -12.58 -14.53
CA MET A 13 -16.58 -13.27 -15.36
C MET A 13 -17.22 -13.58 -16.72
N SER A 14 -16.83 -12.89 -17.78
CA SER A 14 -17.16 -13.31 -19.15
C SER A 14 -16.27 -14.51 -19.50
N GLY A 15 -16.73 -15.70 -19.12
CA GLY A 15 -16.04 -16.97 -19.38
C GLY A 15 -16.50 -18.07 -18.43
N GLY A 16 -17.73 -18.55 -18.57
CA GLY A 16 -18.18 -19.88 -18.14
C GLY A 16 -18.15 -20.26 -16.64
N PHE A 17 -17.64 -19.42 -15.74
CA PHE A 17 -17.63 -19.68 -14.29
C PHE A 17 -18.64 -18.78 -13.55
N PRO A 18 -19.36 -19.28 -12.53
CA PRO A 18 -20.31 -18.48 -11.79
C PRO A 18 -19.61 -17.29 -11.09
N PRO A 19 -20.26 -16.12 -11.00
CA PRO A 19 -19.67 -14.90 -10.47
C PRO A 19 -19.33 -15.04 -8.98
N PHE A 20 -18.06 -14.88 -8.62
CA PHE A 20 -17.63 -14.86 -7.22
C PHE A 20 -17.83 -13.47 -6.63
N LYS A 21 -18.68 -13.35 -5.59
CA LYS A 21 -18.88 -12.10 -4.85
C LYS A 21 -17.82 -11.99 -3.78
N ILE A 22 -16.92 -11.01 -3.89
CA ILE A 22 -15.95 -10.71 -2.83
C ILE A 22 -16.62 -9.74 -1.86
N LYS A 23 -16.85 -10.20 -0.63
CA LYS A 23 -17.24 -9.33 0.50
C LYS A 23 -15.96 -8.78 1.13
N VAL A 24 -15.72 -7.47 0.97
CA VAL A 24 -14.62 -6.78 1.65
C VAL A 24 -15.21 -6.07 2.87
N ASN A 25 -14.95 -6.58 4.07
CA ASN A 25 -15.30 -5.86 5.31
C ASN A 25 -14.16 -4.91 5.66
N LEU A 26 -14.29 -3.64 5.30
CA LEU A 26 -13.39 -2.58 5.74
C LEU A 26 -13.76 -2.17 7.18
N TYR A 27 -12.96 -2.59 8.16
CA TYR A 27 -13.18 -2.19 9.55
C TYR A 27 -12.60 -0.78 9.81
N LYS A 28 -13.48 0.19 10.05
CA LYS A 28 -13.11 1.50 10.61
C LYS A 28 -13.05 1.38 12.13
N LYS A 29 -11.86 1.30 12.73
CA LYS A 29 -11.70 1.30 14.18
C LYS A 29 -11.59 2.75 14.68
N THR A 30 -12.70 3.30 15.15
CA THR A 30 -12.74 4.54 15.95
C THR A 30 -12.24 4.24 17.36
N LEU A 31 -11.21 4.95 17.81
CA LEU A 31 -10.77 4.98 19.21
C LEU A 31 -11.63 6.00 19.95
N ASP A 32 -12.57 5.52 20.77
CA ASP A 32 -13.34 6.35 21.69
C ASP A 32 -12.90 6.07 23.13
N GLY A 33 -12.71 7.13 23.90
CA GLY A 33 -11.92 7.17 25.13
C GLY A 33 -12.62 6.65 26.39
N LYS A 34 -11.83 6.48 27.45
CA LYS A 34 -12.24 6.71 28.86
C LYS A 34 -11.04 7.12 29.71
N ASP A 35 -11.22 8.22 30.43
CA ASP A 35 -10.33 8.81 31.42
C ASP A 35 -10.09 7.90 32.63
N LYS A 36 -8.89 8.02 33.23
CA LYS A 36 -8.67 7.86 34.67
C LYS A 36 -7.67 8.92 35.14
N GLU A 37 -8.16 9.80 36.01
CA GLU A 37 -7.37 10.74 36.80
C GLU A 37 -6.38 10.00 37.71
N PHE A 38 -5.16 10.51 37.81
CA PHE A 38 -4.30 10.34 38.97
C PHE A 38 -3.61 11.69 39.25
N VAL A 39 -3.93 12.28 40.39
CA VAL A 39 -3.33 13.52 40.90
C VAL A 39 -1.95 13.21 41.46
N GLY A 40 -0.94 13.93 40.99
CA GLY A 40 0.42 13.88 41.52
C GLY A 40 1.24 15.05 40.98
N ASN A 41 1.33 16.12 41.76
CA ASN A 41 2.17 17.28 41.49
C ASN A 41 3.65 16.89 41.41
N GLN A 42 4.27 17.06 40.25
CA GLN A 42 5.71 17.30 40.15
C GLN A 42 6.06 17.90 38.79
N SER A 43 6.80 19.01 38.86
CA SER A 43 7.35 19.82 37.79
C SER A 43 7.95 18.95 36.66
N ARG A 44 7.35 18.97 35.47
CA ARG A 44 7.92 18.27 34.31
C ARG A 44 7.92 19.20 33.11
N ALA A 45 9.12 19.38 32.55
CA ALA A 45 9.40 20.15 31.36
C ALA A 45 8.36 19.88 30.26
N LYS A 46 7.93 20.93 29.57
CA LYS A 46 7.14 20.82 28.34
C LYS A 46 7.99 20.13 27.26
N THR A 47 8.04 18.80 27.28
CA THR A 47 8.38 18.03 26.10
C THR A 47 7.24 18.24 25.12
N GLY A 48 7.45 19.12 24.14
CA GLY A 48 6.58 19.16 22.98
C GLY A 48 6.56 17.77 22.38
N TYR A 49 5.45 17.06 22.53
CA TYR A 49 5.20 15.85 21.76
C TYR A 49 5.12 16.30 20.30
N TRP A 50 6.23 16.18 19.57
CA TRP A 50 6.20 16.20 18.12
C TRP A 50 5.31 15.04 17.72
N THR A 51 4.06 15.35 17.39
CA THR A 51 3.13 14.37 16.87
C THR A 51 3.68 13.96 15.52
N MET A 52 4.34 12.80 15.45
CA MET A 52 4.87 12.25 14.22
C MET A 52 3.73 12.09 13.24
N LYS A 53 3.75 12.85 12.13
CA LYS A 53 2.71 12.78 11.10
C LYS A 53 2.75 11.38 10.45
N PRO A 54 1.64 10.66 10.31
CA PRO A 54 1.67 9.35 9.65
C PRO A 54 2.06 9.51 8.17
N LEU A 55 2.68 8.46 7.62
CA LEU A 55 2.81 8.31 6.18
C LEU A 55 1.54 7.69 5.61
N THR A 56 1.24 8.02 4.37
CA THR A 56 0.10 7.48 3.61
C THR A 56 0.62 6.68 2.44
N THR A 57 -0.12 5.64 2.11
CA THR A 57 0.20 4.83 0.94
C THR A 57 -0.44 5.41 -0.29
N MET A 58 0.36 5.53 -1.35
CA MET A 58 -0.10 5.96 -2.66
C MET A 58 0.37 4.92 -3.69
N ARG A 59 -0.55 4.43 -4.53
CA ARG A 59 -0.17 3.57 -5.66
C ARG A 59 -0.10 4.41 -6.90
N ILE A 60 1.01 4.28 -7.63
CA ILE A 60 1.22 4.98 -8.88
C ILE A 60 1.57 4.02 -10.00
N GLN A 61 1.36 4.47 -11.22
CA GLN A 61 1.99 3.91 -12.41
C GLN A 61 3.01 4.90 -12.97
N SER A 62 4.24 4.43 -13.16
CA SER A 62 5.35 5.17 -13.75
C SER A 62 6.25 4.23 -14.54
N SER A 63 6.61 4.61 -15.76
CA SER A 63 7.61 3.87 -16.55
C SER A 63 9.00 4.26 -16.07
N LEU A 64 9.61 3.43 -15.22
CA LEU A 64 11.03 3.58 -14.93
C LEU A 64 11.85 3.02 -16.11
N ASP A 65 12.71 3.87 -16.68
CA ASP A 65 13.72 3.45 -17.65
C ASP A 65 14.88 2.77 -16.91
N CYS A 66 14.59 1.65 -16.26
CA CYS A 66 15.56 0.88 -15.50
C CYS A 66 15.18 -0.61 -15.44
N ASP A 67 15.94 -1.43 -16.18
CA ASP A 67 15.73 -2.88 -16.27
C ASP A 67 15.83 -3.58 -14.90
N LEU A 68 16.76 -3.17 -14.04
CA LEU A 68 16.93 -3.76 -12.71
C LEU A 68 15.71 -3.50 -11.82
N CYS A 69 15.16 -2.29 -11.88
CA CYS A 69 13.94 -1.95 -11.16
C CYS A 69 12.73 -2.67 -11.78
N ASN A 70 12.66 -2.82 -13.10
CA ASN A 70 11.61 -3.59 -13.78
C ASN A 70 11.64 -5.09 -13.45
N GLN A 71 12.80 -5.61 -13.07
CA GLN A 71 13.00 -6.99 -12.58
C GLN A 71 12.72 -7.14 -11.07
N GLY A 72 12.44 -6.04 -10.35
CA GLY A 72 12.27 -6.07 -8.89
C GLY A 72 13.55 -6.42 -8.13
N SER A 73 14.71 -6.08 -8.71
CA SER A 73 16.00 -6.31 -8.06
C SER A 73 16.22 -5.33 -6.92
N ASN A 74 16.71 -5.84 -5.78
CA ASN A 74 17.15 -5.02 -4.65
C ASN A 74 18.43 -4.22 -4.93
N GLU A 75 19.12 -4.50 -6.04
CA GLU A 75 20.29 -3.74 -6.48
C GLU A 75 19.90 -2.37 -7.05
N CYS A 76 18.63 -2.21 -7.45
CA CYS A 76 18.06 -0.96 -7.93
C CYS A 76 17.01 -0.43 -6.93
N TYR A 77 17.33 0.68 -6.27
CA TYR A 77 16.38 1.34 -5.38
C TYR A 77 15.40 2.18 -6.21
N ALA A 78 14.19 1.64 -6.44
CA ALA A 78 13.08 2.36 -7.10
C ALA A 78 12.86 3.77 -6.54
N LEU A 79 13.08 3.94 -5.23
CA LEU A 79 13.00 5.24 -4.56
C LEU A 79 13.90 6.31 -5.20
N ASN A 80 15.12 5.95 -5.60
CA ASN A 80 16.05 6.91 -6.20
C ASN A 80 15.57 7.40 -7.56
N HIS A 81 15.00 6.50 -8.37
CA HIS A 81 14.42 6.86 -9.65
C HIS A 81 13.20 7.76 -9.47
N ILE A 82 12.24 7.38 -8.62
CA ILE A 82 11.06 8.20 -8.32
C ILE A 82 11.47 9.58 -7.79
N ARG A 83 12.46 9.64 -6.90
CA ARG A 83 12.97 10.92 -6.38
C ARG A 83 13.63 11.77 -7.46
N SER A 84 14.43 11.17 -8.34
CA SER A 84 15.06 11.87 -9.47
C SER A 84 14.01 12.44 -10.42
N ASP A 85 12.99 11.66 -10.77
CA ASP A 85 11.90 12.08 -11.64
C ASP A 85 11.16 13.27 -11.04
N ILE A 86 10.76 13.18 -9.76
CA ILE A 86 10.10 14.28 -9.05
C ILE A 86 11.02 15.51 -8.96
N GLN A 87 12.29 15.33 -8.62
CA GLN A 87 13.24 16.42 -8.43
C GLN A 87 13.48 17.21 -9.73
N SER A 88 13.38 16.55 -10.88
CA SER A 88 13.52 17.20 -12.19
C SER A 88 12.39 18.19 -12.51
N VAL A 89 11.23 18.02 -11.87
CA VAL A 89 10.02 18.83 -12.12
C VAL A 89 9.74 19.80 -10.97
N GLU A 90 9.94 19.37 -9.72
CA GLU A 90 9.54 20.14 -8.54
C GLU A 90 10.52 20.00 -7.37
N GLN A 91 11.17 21.11 -7.01
CA GLN A 91 12.16 21.14 -5.94
C GLN A 91 11.52 20.84 -4.58
N GLY A 92 12.14 19.95 -3.80
CA GLY A 92 11.71 19.56 -2.45
C GLY A 92 10.56 18.54 -2.39
N LEU A 93 9.80 18.31 -3.46
CA LEU A 93 8.71 17.31 -3.43
C LEU A 93 9.25 15.88 -3.29
N HIS A 94 10.43 15.60 -3.84
CA HIS A 94 11.08 14.29 -3.78
C HIS A 94 11.39 13.83 -2.34
N GLU A 95 11.61 14.76 -1.39
CA GLU A 95 11.85 14.45 0.02
C GLU A 95 10.61 13.90 0.72
N THR A 96 9.43 14.13 0.15
CA THR A 96 8.13 13.71 0.71
C THR A 96 7.81 12.25 0.44
N VAL A 97 8.57 11.60 -0.44
CA VAL A 97 8.53 10.16 -0.69
C VAL A 97 9.55 9.49 0.21
N ALA A 98 9.09 8.79 1.24
CA ALA A 98 9.95 8.08 2.20
C ALA A 98 10.42 6.72 1.67
N LEU A 99 9.58 6.05 0.87
CA LEU A 99 9.87 4.74 0.28
C LEU A 99 9.11 4.57 -1.04
N ALA A 100 9.68 3.79 -1.96
CA ALA A 100 9.00 3.28 -3.13
C ALA A 100 9.27 1.78 -3.27
N ILE A 101 8.21 0.98 -3.40
CA ILE A 101 8.26 -0.48 -3.57
C ILE A 101 7.72 -0.79 -4.96
N TYR A 102 8.54 -1.41 -5.81
CA TYR A 102 8.09 -1.87 -7.13
C TYR A 102 7.21 -3.10 -6.99
N LEU A 103 6.07 -3.11 -7.69
CA LEU A 103 5.09 -4.20 -7.61
C LEU A 103 4.99 -5.02 -8.90
N GLY A 104 5.65 -4.59 -9.98
CA GLY A 104 5.49 -5.14 -11.32
C GLY A 104 4.71 -4.20 -12.24
N LYS A 105 4.85 -4.40 -13.56
CA LYS A 105 4.09 -3.68 -14.62
C LYS A 105 4.11 -2.15 -14.45
N SER A 106 5.27 -1.59 -14.15
CA SER A 106 5.44 -0.14 -13.96
C SER A 106 4.61 0.43 -12.80
N GLN A 107 4.21 -0.38 -11.82
CA GLN A 107 3.48 0.07 -10.64
C GLN A 107 4.34 0.09 -9.38
N PHE A 108 4.06 1.06 -8.53
CA PHE A 108 4.79 1.28 -7.28
C PHE A 108 3.83 1.61 -6.15
N ASP A 109 4.09 1.05 -4.98
CA ASP A 109 3.55 1.57 -3.72
C ASP A 109 4.55 2.55 -3.11
N LEU A 110 4.07 3.75 -2.82
CA LEU A 110 4.85 4.81 -2.20
C LEU A 110 4.40 5.02 -0.75
N ALA A 111 5.38 5.22 0.13
CA ALA A 111 5.15 5.79 1.45
C ALA A 111 5.37 7.31 1.36
N VAL A 112 4.30 8.10 1.45
CA VAL A 112 4.34 9.55 1.20
C VAL A 112 3.75 10.37 2.33
N GLU A 113 4.19 11.61 2.45
CA GLU A 113 3.54 12.56 3.36
C GLU A 113 2.14 12.94 2.85
N GLN A 114 1.13 12.85 3.73
CA GLN A 114 -0.27 13.12 3.37
C GLN A 114 -0.48 14.49 2.70
N THR A 115 0.26 15.51 3.12
CA THR A 115 0.18 16.88 2.58
C THR A 115 0.70 17.00 1.16
N SER A 116 1.46 16.02 0.68
CA SER A 116 2.12 16.03 -0.62
C SER A 116 1.42 15.14 -1.64
N VAL A 117 0.43 14.35 -1.21
CA VAL A 117 -0.32 13.42 -2.06
C VAL A 117 -0.90 14.12 -3.29
N SER A 118 -1.56 15.26 -3.14
CA SER A 118 -2.16 15.96 -4.29
C SER A 118 -1.12 16.37 -5.34
N ARG A 119 0.05 16.84 -4.90
CA ARG A 119 1.14 17.24 -5.78
C ARG A 119 1.77 16.05 -6.47
N ILE A 120 1.99 14.93 -5.77
CA ILE A 120 2.52 13.70 -6.38
C ILE A 120 1.55 13.15 -7.45
N LYS A 121 0.23 13.29 -7.25
CA LYS A 121 -0.80 12.88 -8.22
C LYS A 121 -0.77 13.69 -9.51
N GLU A 122 -0.20 14.89 -9.51
CA GLU A 122 -0.05 15.69 -10.73
C GLU A 122 1.10 15.18 -11.61
N HIS A 123 2.06 14.43 -11.02
CA HIS A 123 3.26 13.94 -11.71
C HIS A 123 3.14 12.50 -12.19
N PHE A 124 2.38 11.66 -11.49
CA PHE A 124 2.22 10.25 -11.84
C PHE A 124 0.76 9.87 -12.02
N THR A 125 0.53 8.81 -12.79
CA THR A 125 -0.80 8.19 -12.89
C THR A 125 -1.18 7.60 -11.52
N ASP A 126 -2.13 8.22 -10.84
CA ASP A 126 -2.63 7.77 -9.54
C ASP A 126 -3.54 6.54 -9.67
N LEU A 127 -3.13 5.46 -9.05
CA LEU A 127 -3.89 4.21 -8.96
C LEU A 127 -4.37 3.92 -7.54
N THR A 128 -4.22 4.86 -6.60
CA THR A 128 -4.52 4.65 -5.18
C THR A 128 -5.95 4.21 -4.94
N GLN A 129 -6.91 4.69 -5.75
CA GLN A 129 -8.31 4.30 -5.63
C GLN A 129 -8.58 2.86 -6.07
N TRP A 130 -7.74 2.28 -6.93
CA TRP A 130 -7.88 0.91 -7.41
C TRP A 130 -7.05 -0.08 -6.61
N ARG A 131 -6.17 0.42 -5.74
CA ARG A 131 -5.29 -0.37 -4.90
C ARG A 131 -6.05 -1.48 -4.18
N LEU A 132 -5.61 -2.71 -4.40
CA LEU A 132 -6.18 -3.93 -3.80
C LEU A 132 -7.63 -4.25 -4.24
N LEU A 133 -8.16 -3.59 -5.27
CA LEU A 133 -9.47 -3.88 -5.89
C LEU A 133 -9.27 -4.64 -7.19
N ILE A 134 -10.28 -5.38 -7.66
CA ILE A 134 -10.17 -6.14 -8.92
C ILE A 134 -9.86 -5.28 -10.17
N CYS A 135 -10.26 -4.02 -10.17
CA CYS A 135 -9.93 -3.10 -11.26
C CYS A 135 -8.46 -2.64 -11.24
N ASP A 136 -7.69 -3.00 -10.21
CA ASP A 136 -6.26 -2.74 -10.17
C ASP A 136 -5.59 -3.37 -11.39
N PRO A 137 -4.87 -2.59 -12.22
CA PRO A 137 -4.16 -3.14 -13.38
C PRO A 137 -3.13 -4.21 -13.01
N LEU A 138 -2.70 -4.28 -11.75
CA LEU A 138 -1.82 -5.33 -11.25
C LEU A 138 -2.55 -6.69 -11.19
N PHE A 139 -3.86 -6.67 -10.94
CA PHE A 139 -4.73 -7.85 -10.95
C PHE A 139 -5.45 -8.07 -12.27
N ALA A 140 -5.52 -7.05 -13.13
CA ALA A 140 -6.01 -7.22 -14.47
C ALA A 140 -5.04 -8.10 -15.28
N ALA A 141 -5.58 -9.13 -15.92
CA ALA A 141 -4.87 -9.81 -16.99
C ALA A 141 -4.77 -8.82 -18.15
N GLU A 142 -3.61 -8.17 -18.32
CA GLU A 142 -3.38 -7.33 -19.50
C GLU A 142 -3.62 -8.15 -20.76
N PHE A 143 -4.47 -7.64 -21.65
CA PHE A 143 -4.65 -8.16 -23.00
C PHE A 143 -3.28 -8.30 -23.68
N GLY A 144 -2.80 -9.53 -23.87
CA GLY A 144 -1.58 -9.82 -24.62
C GLY A 144 -0.43 -10.52 -23.88
N ARG A 145 -0.59 -10.93 -22.61
CA ARG A 145 0.43 -11.77 -21.92
C ARG A 145 0.09 -13.27 -21.96
N SER A 146 1.13 -14.10 -21.94
CA SER A 146 1.07 -15.57 -21.90
C SER A 146 0.75 -16.16 -20.52
N SER A 147 0.66 -15.34 -19.47
CA SER A 147 0.21 -15.76 -18.14
C SER A 147 -0.93 -14.88 -17.64
N SER A 148 -2.07 -15.51 -17.34
CA SER A 148 -3.13 -14.90 -16.54
C SER A 148 -2.64 -14.84 -15.09
N GLU A 149 -2.15 -13.69 -14.64
CA GLU A 149 -1.94 -13.45 -13.21
C GLU A 149 -3.28 -13.45 -12.50
N THR A 150 -3.44 -14.34 -11.52
CA THR A 150 -4.60 -14.30 -10.61
C THR A 150 -4.32 -13.32 -9.48
N ALA A 151 -5.37 -12.77 -8.86
CA ALA A 151 -5.24 -11.88 -7.71
C ALA A 151 -4.39 -12.48 -6.58
N PHE A 152 -4.47 -13.80 -6.36
CA PHE A 152 -3.65 -14.50 -5.37
C PHE A 152 -2.15 -14.52 -5.72
N ILE A 153 -1.80 -14.76 -6.99
CA ILE A 153 -0.40 -14.74 -7.45
C ILE A 153 0.15 -13.31 -7.33
N ALA A 154 -0.61 -12.32 -7.75
CA ALA A 154 -0.22 -10.91 -7.65
C ALA A 154 -0.05 -10.46 -6.18
N LEU A 155 -0.94 -10.87 -5.27
CA LEU A 155 -0.79 -10.61 -3.83
C LEU A 155 0.45 -11.29 -3.25
N LYS A 156 0.76 -12.53 -3.67
CA LYS A 156 2.02 -13.19 -3.27
C LYS A 156 3.24 -12.44 -3.78
N HIS A 157 3.20 -11.97 -5.02
CA HIS A 157 4.28 -11.16 -5.59
C HIS A 157 4.47 -9.87 -4.79
N MET A 158 3.38 -9.13 -4.51
CA MET A 158 3.43 -7.92 -3.66
C MET A 158 4.03 -8.23 -2.29
N LYS A 159 3.58 -9.30 -1.61
CA LYS A 159 4.17 -9.71 -0.33
C LYS A 159 5.68 -9.94 -0.46
N GLY A 160 6.12 -10.63 -1.52
CA GLY A 160 7.55 -10.84 -1.78
C GLY A 160 8.34 -9.54 -1.87
N GLN A 161 7.81 -8.54 -2.58
CA GLN A 161 8.44 -7.21 -2.71
C GLN A 161 8.50 -6.46 -1.37
N TYR A 162 7.46 -6.59 -0.53
CA TYR A 162 7.47 -6.05 0.83
C TYR A 162 8.50 -6.76 1.72
N ASP A 163 8.60 -8.09 1.63
CA ASP A 163 9.57 -8.89 2.38
C ASP A 163 11.02 -8.50 2.00
N LEU A 164 11.28 -8.22 0.73
CA LEU A 164 12.59 -7.81 0.22
C LEU A 164 13.10 -6.51 0.85
N VAL A 165 12.21 -5.55 1.12
CA VAL A 165 12.57 -4.25 1.71
C VAL A 165 12.48 -4.22 3.24
N ALA A 166 11.94 -5.27 3.87
CA ALA A 166 11.64 -5.29 5.29
C ALA A 166 12.85 -4.96 6.18
N SER A 167 14.01 -5.56 5.89
CA SER A 167 15.24 -5.34 6.65
C SER A 167 15.67 -3.87 6.64
N SER A 168 15.64 -3.22 5.47
CA SER A 168 16.01 -1.82 5.30
C SER A 168 15.10 -0.87 6.08
N ILE A 169 13.81 -1.18 6.16
CA ILE A 169 12.82 -0.38 6.89
C ILE A 169 13.09 -0.43 8.39
N TYR A 170 13.35 -1.61 8.95
CA TYR A 170 13.65 -1.74 10.37
C TYR A 170 14.99 -1.11 10.77
N VAL A 171 15.99 -1.13 9.87
CA VAL A 171 17.28 -0.46 10.08
C VAL A 171 17.16 1.08 10.04
N SER A 172 16.19 1.64 9.30
CA SER A 172 16.00 3.09 9.20
C SER A 172 15.71 3.78 10.54
N ASN A 173 15.17 3.04 11.53
CA ASN A 173 14.69 3.56 12.81
C ASN A 173 13.64 4.69 12.69
N ASP A 174 13.02 4.87 11.51
CA ASP A 174 11.91 5.79 11.31
C ASP A 174 10.60 5.12 11.73
N GLN A 175 10.06 5.53 12.88
CA GLN A 175 8.83 4.96 13.42
C GLN A 175 7.60 5.18 12.51
N ARG A 176 7.56 6.28 11.75
CA ARG A 176 6.46 6.54 10.80
C ARG A 176 6.49 5.50 9.69
N LEU A 177 7.67 5.26 9.13
CA LEU A 177 7.88 4.28 8.07
C LEU A 177 7.63 2.85 8.53
N ILE A 178 8.11 2.49 9.72
CA ILE A 178 7.88 1.17 10.33
C ILE A 178 6.38 0.93 10.54
N ASN A 179 5.65 1.91 11.07
CA ASN A 179 4.21 1.78 11.29
C ASN A 179 3.44 1.63 9.98
N TRP A 180 3.77 2.47 8.99
CA TRP A 180 3.21 2.38 7.64
C TRP A 180 3.44 0.99 7.04
N PHE A 181 4.67 0.50 7.06
CA PHE A 181 5.04 -0.80 6.49
C PHE A 181 4.25 -1.94 7.12
N LYS A 182 4.13 -1.97 8.46
CA LYS A 182 3.34 -2.97 9.17
C LYS A 182 1.87 -2.92 8.79
N THR A 183 1.29 -1.73 8.68
CA THR A 183 -0.11 -1.56 8.27
C THR A 183 -0.34 -2.14 6.89
N GLU A 184 0.55 -1.86 5.94
CA GLU A 184 0.41 -2.34 4.56
C GLU A 184 0.64 -3.85 4.43
N LEU A 185 1.67 -4.38 5.08
CA LEU A 185 1.94 -5.82 5.07
C LEU A 185 0.76 -6.61 5.67
N ASN A 186 0.19 -6.15 6.78
CA ASN A 186 -0.97 -6.78 7.41
C ASN A 186 -2.20 -6.79 6.49
N GLN A 187 -2.41 -5.74 5.67
CA GLN A 187 -3.51 -5.72 4.70
C GLN A 187 -3.31 -6.79 3.62
N ILE A 188 -2.09 -6.91 3.09
CA ILE A 188 -1.75 -7.92 2.07
C ILE A 188 -1.91 -9.32 2.64
N GLU A 189 -1.38 -9.59 3.84
CA GLU A 189 -1.50 -10.89 4.51
C GLU A 189 -2.95 -11.26 4.84
N GLY A 190 -3.74 -10.28 5.29
CA GLY A 190 -5.18 -10.48 5.53
C GLY A 190 -5.94 -10.89 4.28
N LEU A 191 -5.64 -10.26 3.13
CA LEU A 191 -6.23 -10.64 1.84
C LEU A 191 -5.79 -12.04 1.39
N LEU A 192 -4.51 -12.36 1.52
CA LEU A 192 -3.99 -13.70 1.18
C LEU A 192 -4.67 -14.80 2.01
N GLU A 193 -4.85 -14.57 3.31
CA GLU A 193 -5.54 -15.52 4.18
C GLU A 193 -7.02 -15.65 3.82
N GLN A 194 -7.70 -14.55 3.49
CA GLN A 194 -9.08 -14.60 3.01
C GLN A 194 -9.22 -15.44 1.73
N TYR A 195 -8.31 -15.26 0.75
CA TYR A 195 -8.28 -16.09 -0.45
C TYR A 195 -8.05 -17.56 -0.12
N ARG A 196 -7.12 -17.87 0.79
CA ARG A 196 -6.85 -19.24 1.23
C ARG A 196 -8.09 -19.90 1.85
N GLN A 197 -8.78 -19.20 2.75
CA GLN A 197 -9.99 -19.71 3.39
C GLN A 197 -11.13 -19.93 2.38
N GLN A 198 -11.27 -19.08 1.37
CA GLN A 198 -12.24 -19.30 0.30
C GLN A 198 -11.96 -20.58 -0.48
N CYS A 199 -10.70 -20.86 -0.82
CA CYS A 199 -10.33 -22.10 -1.51
C CYS A 199 -10.65 -23.35 -0.68
N ILE A 200 -10.43 -23.31 0.64
CA ILE A 200 -10.75 -24.42 1.56
C ILE A 200 -12.26 -24.62 1.68
N ASN A 201 -13.04 -23.54 1.75
CA ASN A 201 -14.50 -23.63 1.87
C ASN A 201 -15.20 -24.07 0.57
N LEU A 202 -14.47 -24.11 -0.54
CA LEU A 202 -14.95 -24.58 -1.85
C LEU A 202 -14.55 -26.03 -2.14
N SER A 203 -13.69 -26.65 -1.32
CA SER A 203 -13.24 -28.05 -1.43
C SER A 203 -14.01 -28.96 -0.49
#